data_AF-K1PPX8-F1
#
_entry.id   AF-K1PPX8-F1
#
_cell.length_a   1.000
_cell.length_b   1.000
_cell.length_c   1.000
_cell.angle_alpha   90.00
_cell.angle_beta   90.00
_cell.angle_gamma   90.00
#
_symmetry.space_group_name_H-M   'P 1'
#
loop_
_entity.id
_entity.type
_entity.pdbx_description
1 polymer ?
#
loop_
_entity_poly.entity_id
_entity_poly.type
_entity_poly.pdbx_seq_one_letter_code
_entity_poly.pdbx_strand_id
1 'polypeptide(L)'
;MALHQFILFASLFSIVTSQVPIPKRKLGYIFGEVKGITPVNVDAFLGPVCPDSKEVFPTLLQLANHYGPDVLTLRMHMFPLPYHRNSFLVAMGAQVVNRMISSAQGVYNWTGSVYDKIDTLSNTATKSMSEIQIISMLGDIAAGLGIQKSVFVQKMADPLVDEDARVEWKYTCTRGISGTPMFTINDVIVAADASWSLEDWRKVIDPLLSNNTSYQSFHSTGCKIGTTKCEYLPGKIECCTKGEACIPNIYSSAKYETLATPFCPDIFPSKSGACPQLPVWTPCDCRLGNIWCKKDIDCPARQKCCSYGCGCRSMCIIPDKIPKQIECKKPPRSFKIDPPHLISPCQLPKLPGPCIAALPRWWYSATSGRCEVFRYGGCCGNANNFLSQEDCEMQCVGGHLLT
;
A
#
# COMPACT_ATOMS: atom_id res chain seq x y z
N MET A 1 -58.15 -13.08 48.38
CA MET A 1 -57.92 -13.15 46.92
C MET A 1 -57.28 -11.87 46.39
N ALA A 2 -56.11 -11.47 46.92
CA ALA A 2 -55.45 -10.22 46.50
C ALA A 2 -53.90 -10.28 46.55
N LEU A 3 -53.31 -11.48 46.67
CA LEU A 3 -51.85 -11.66 46.66
C LEU A 3 -51.35 -12.43 45.42
N HIS A 4 -52.23 -13.18 44.74
CA HIS A 4 -51.89 -13.92 43.51
C HIS A 4 -51.95 -13.07 42.24
N GLN A 5 -52.57 -11.89 42.27
CA GLN A 5 -52.60 -10.98 41.10
C GLN A 5 -51.38 -10.06 40.98
N PHE A 6 -50.61 -9.88 42.07
CA PHE A 6 -49.39 -9.06 42.02
C PHE A 6 -48.16 -9.81 41.47
N ILE A 7 -48.13 -11.15 41.56
CA ILE A 7 -47.02 -11.97 41.07
C ILE A 7 -47.13 -12.22 39.54
N LEU A 8 -48.34 -12.14 38.98
CA LEU A 8 -48.58 -12.28 37.54
C LEU A 8 -48.33 -11.00 36.73
N PHE A 9 -48.22 -9.83 37.37
CA PHE A 9 -47.91 -8.57 36.67
C PHE A 9 -46.41 -8.20 36.68
N ALA A 10 -45.63 -8.76 37.61
CA ALA A 10 -44.17 -8.53 37.66
C ALA A 10 -43.36 -9.40 36.68
N SER A 11 -43.99 -10.38 36.03
CA SER A 11 -43.33 -11.34 35.12
C SER A 11 -43.39 -10.94 33.63
N LEU A 12 -43.97 -9.78 33.29
CA LEU A 12 -44.21 -9.35 31.90
C LEU A 12 -43.27 -8.26 31.35
N PHE A 13 -42.25 -7.83 32.10
CA PHE A 13 -41.33 -6.77 31.64
C PHE A 13 -39.83 -7.07 31.83
N SER A 14 -39.44 -8.33 31.97
CA SER A 14 -38.06 -8.71 31.65
C SER A 14 -37.99 -8.99 30.15
N ILE A 15 -37.97 -7.93 29.34
CA ILE A 15 -37.47 -8.04 27.97
C ILE A 15 -36.01 -8.46 28.12
N VAL A 16 -35.73 -9.75 28.00
CA VAL A 16 -34.37 -10.24 27.87
C VAL A 16 -33.82 -9.56 26.64
N THR A 17 -32.92 -8.59 26.82
CA THR A 17 -32.14 -7.98 25.74
C THR A 17 -31.08 -8.98 25.27
N SER A 18 -31.53 -10.16 24.84
CA SER A 18 -30.69 -11.19 24.20
C SER A 18 -30.35 -10.82 22.76
N GLN A 19 -30.87 -9.70 22.26
CA GLN A 19 -30.60 -9.21 20.92
C GLN A 19 -29.13 -8.79 20.81
N VAL A 20 -28.51 -9.10 19.67
CA VAL A 20 -27.22 -8.52 19.31
C VAL A 20 -27.47 -7.02 19.11
N PRO A 21 -26.84 -6.12 19.88
CA PRO A 21 -26.98 -4.70 19.64
C PRO A 21 -26.55 -4.40 18.20
N ILE A 22 -27.32 -3.57 17.50
CA ILE A 22 -27.03 -3.23 16.10
C ILE A 22 -25.71 -2.45 16.08
N PRO A 23 -24.64 -3.00 15.48
CA PRO A 23 -23.35 -2.33 15.47
C PRO A 23 -23.40 -1.14 14.51
N LYS A 24 -22.66 -0.07 14.83
CA LYS A 24 -22.58 1.14 13.98
C LYS A 24 -21.95 0.90 12.60
N ARG A 25 -21.28 -0.25 12.42
CA ARG A 25 -20.65 -0.72 11.17
C ARG A 25 -20.65 -2.25 11.13
N LYS A 26 -20.35 -2.84 9.96
CA LYS A 26 -20.04 -4.28 9.89
C LYS A 26 -18.89 -4.58 10.87
N LEU A 27 -19.12 -5.56 11.73
CA LEU A 27 -18.17 -6.05 12.74
C LEU A 27 -16.98 -6.76 12.06
N GLY A 28 -15.97 -7.16 12.84
CA GLY A 28 -14.73 -7.73 12.32
C GLY A 28 -13.62 -6.72 11.98
N TYR A 29 -12.44 -7.27 11.68
CA TYR A 29 -11.18 -6.56 11.48
C TYR A 29 -10.70 -6.70 10.03
N ILE A 30 -10.66 -5.60 9.29
CA ILE A 30 -10.27 -5.59 7.87
C ILE A 30 -8.73 -5.58 7.76
N PHE A 31 -8.18 -6.46 6.94
CA PHE A 31 -6.75 -6.46 6.65
C PHE A 31 -6.38 -5.31 5.70
N GLY A 32 -5.31 -4.57 6.01
CA GLY A 32 -4.80 -3.51 5.14
C GLY A 32 -5.69 -2.26 5.08
N GLU A 33 -5.74 -1.64 3.91
CA GLU A 33 -6.51 -0.41 3.66
C GLU A 33 -7.96 -0.73 3.26
N VAL A 34 -8.89 0.10 3.71
CA VAL A 34 -10.31 -0.02 3.35
C VAL A 34 -10.59 0.91 2.16
N LYS A 35 -10.80 0.34 0.97
CA LYS A 35 -11.21 1.10 -0.22
C LYS A 35 -12.65 0.78 -0.60
N GLY A 36 -13.60 1.47 0.03
CA GLY A 36 -15.02 1.46 -0.36
C GLY A 36 -15.60 0.05 -0.53
N ILE A 37 -16.39 -0.14 -1.61
CA ILE A 37 -17.01 -1.41 -1.96
C ILE A 37 -16.04 -2.21 -2.84
N THR A 38 -15.64 -3.40 -2.39
CA THR A 38 -14.81 -4.32 -3.19
C THR A 38 -15.66 -5.39 -3.90
N PRO A 39 -15.26 -5.85 -5.10
CA PRO A 39 -15.92 -6.95 -5.80
C PRO A 39 -16.03 -8.25 -4.99
N VAL A 40 -14.99 -8.55 -4.21
CA VAL A 40 -14.90 -9.77 -3.40
C VAL A 40 -14.70 -9.38 -1.93
N ASN A 41 -15.49 -9.98 -1.05
CA ASN A 41 -15.40 -9.84 0.39
C ASN A 41 -15.22 -11.24 0.97
N VAL A 42 -14.05 -11.51 1.55
CA VAL A 42 -13.77 -12.74 2.28
C VAL A 42 -13.86 -12.44 3.77
N ASP A 43 -14.90 -12.96 4.43
CA ASP A 43 -15.00 -12.95 5.88
C ASP A 43 -14.47 -14.30 6.41
N ALA A 44 -13.42 -14.26 7.23
CA ALA A 44 -12.76 -15.40 7.85
C ALA A 44 -13.09 -15.44 9.35
N PHE A 45 -13.76 -16.50 9.79
CA PHE A 45 -14.17 -16.71 11.17
C PHE A 45 -13.16 -17.63 11.85
N LEU A 46 -12.23 -17.03 12.59
CA LEU A 46 -11.06 -17.71 13.11
C LEU A 46 -11.16 -17.92 14.63
N GLY A 47 -10.71 -19.09 15.07
CA GLY A 47 -10.60 -19.43 16.48
C GLY A 47 -9.34 -18.78 17.06
N PRO A 48 -9.44 -17.96 18.11
CA PRO A 48 -8.28 -17.29 18.72
C PRO A 48 -7.17 -18.23 19.21
N VAL A 49 -7.50 -19.48 19.55
CA VAL A 49 -6.55 -20.51 20.00
C VAL A 49 -6.82 -21.86 19.30
N CYS A 50 -7.33 -21.80 18.08
CA CYS A 50 -7.58 -22.97 17.23
C CYS A 50 -6.34 -23.26 16.35
N PRO A 51 -5.75 -24.47 16.41
CA PRO A 51 -4.61 -24.86 15.57
C PRO A 51 -4.87 -24.71 14.07
N ASP A 52 -6.04 -25.15 13.59
CA ASP A 52 -6.43 -25.05 12.18
C ASP A 52 -6.56 -23.58 11.72
N SER A 53 -7.04 -22.71 12.62
CA SER A 53 -7.08 -21.26 12.35
C SER A 53 -5.68 -20.66 12.30
N LYS A 54 -4.73 -21.16 13.10
CA LYS A 54 -3.30 -20.81 13.01
C LYS A 54 -2.70 -21.26 11.69
N GLU A 55 -3.02 -22.47 11.24
CA GLU A 55 -2.48 -23.04 10.00
C GLU A 55 -2.86 -22.20 8.77
N VAL A 56 -4.13 -21.81 8.66
CA VAL A 56 -4.63 -21.06 7.50
C VAL A 56 -4.27 -19.57 7.51
N PHE A 57 -3.94 -19.02 8.68
CA PHE A 57 -3.74 -17.58 8.86
C PHE A 57 -2.73 -16.95 7.90
N PRO A 58 -1.51 -17.52 7.68
CA PRO A 58 -0.56 -16.99 6.70
C PRO A 58 -1.11 -17.00 5.28
N THR A 59 -1.88 -18.02 4.90
CA THR A 59 -2.48 -18.13 3.56
C THR A 59 -3.54 -17.06 3.34
N LEU A 60 -4.33 -16.70 4.35
CA LEU A 60 -5.29 -15.59 4.25
C LEU A 60 -4.58 -14.26 4.02
N LEU A 61 -3.45 -14.02 4.69
CA LEU A 61 -2.66 -12.81 4.46
C LEU A 61 -2.08 -12.79 3.04
N GLN A 62 -1.59 -13.93 2.55
CA GLN A 62 -1.15 -14.06 1.16
C GLN A 62 -2.29 -13.80 0.17
N LEU A 63 -3.50 -14.29 0.46
CA LEU A 63 -4.69 -14.07 -0.35
C LEU A 63 -5.04 -12.58 -0.46
N ALA A 64 -5.11 -11.88 0.67
CA ALA A 64 -5.41 -10.46 0.69
C ALA A 64 -4.34 -9.62 -0.01
N ASN A 65 -3.05 -9.94 0.20
CA ASN A 65 -1.94 -9.28 -0.49
C ASN A 65 -1.93 -9.59 -1.98
N HIS A 66 -2.30 -10.80 -2.38
CA HIS A 66 -2.44 -11.17 -3.78
C HIS A 66 -3.49 -10.28 -4.43
N TYR A 67 -4.73 -10.25 -3.96
CA TYR A 67 -5.79 -9.50 -4.64
C TYR A 67 -5.77 -7.98 -4.42
N GLY A 68 -5.16 -7.50 -3.34
CA GLY A 68 -5.10 -6.08 -3.02
C GLY A 68 -6.46 -5.46 -2.66
N PRO A 69 -6.44 -4.25 -2.07
CA PRO A 69 -7.62 -3.64 -1.46
C PRO A 69 -8.66 -3.13 -2.46
N ASP A 70 -8.31 -3.03 -3.75
CA ASP A 70 -9.25 -2.63 -4.81
C ASP A 70 -10.13 -3.81 -5.30
N VAL A 71 -9.72 -5.05 -5.03
CA VAL A 71 -10.40 -6.26 -5.52
C VAL A 71 -11.00 -7.08 -4.38
N LEU A 72 -10.25 -7.27 -3.30
CA LEU A 72 -10.62 -8.15 -2.20
C LEU A 72 -10.50 -7.45 -0.85
N THR A 73 -11.59 -7.49 -0.08
CA THR A 73 -11.57 -7.19 1.35
C THR A 73 -11.44 -8.49 2.12
N LEU A 74 -10.34 -8.67 2.86
CA LEU A 74 -10.24 -9.73 3.87
C LEU A 74 -10.67 -9.16 5.22
N ARG A 75 -11.66 -9.80 5.84
CA ARG A 75 -12.16 -9.45 7.15
C ARG A 75 -12.05 -10.63 8.09
N MET A 76 -11.38 -10.44 9.22
CA MET A 76 -11.25 -11.46 10.25
C MET A 76 -12.26 -11.21 11.36
N HIS A 77 -12.96 -12.27 11.75
CA HIS A 77 -13.84 -12.31 12.91
C HIS A 77 -13.26 -13.26 13.95
N MET A 78 -13.17 -12.78 15.19
CA MET A 78 -12.72 -13.62 16.30
C MET A 78 -13.90 -14.46 16.79
N PHE A 79 -13.85 -15.77 16.59
CA PHE A 79 -14.91 -16.68 17.00
C PHE A 79 -14.43 -17.65 18.09
N PRO A 80 -14.47 -17.24 19.38
CA PRO A 80 -14.04 -18.10 20.47
C PRO A 80 -15.02 -19.26 20.70
N LEU A 81 -14.61 -20.49 20.35
CA LEU A 81 -15.36 -21.71 20.62
C LEU A 81 -15.19 -22.17 22.08
N PRO A 82 -16.24 -22.77 22.69
CA PRO A 82 -16.22 -23.15 24.11
C PRO A 82 -15.27 -24.30 24.43
N TYR A 83 -14.80 -25.04 23.43
CA TYR A 83 -13.88 -26.18 23.61
C TYR A 83 -12.45 -25.75 23.97
N HIS A 84 -12.12 -24.47 23.75
CA HIS A 84 -10.82 -23.91 24.09
C HIS A 84 -10.97 -22.95 25.27
N ARG A 85 -10.45 -23.36 26.43
CA ARG A 85 -10.60 -22.69 27.73
C ARG A 85 -10.29 -21.20 27.68
N ASN A 86 -9.22 -20.81 27.00
CA ASN A 86 -8.72 -19.44 27.02
C ASN A 86 -9.21 -18.61 25.82
N SER A 87 -10.03 -19.19 24.93
CA SER A 87 -10.36 -18.55 23.66
C SER A 87 -11.10 -17.23 23.82
N PHE A 88 -12.03 -17.16 24.78
CA PHE A 88 -12.79 -15.94 25.04
C PHE A 88 -11.90 -14.82 25.61
N LEU A 89 -10.98 -15.15 26.52
CA LEU A 89 -10.00 -14.18 27.06
C LEU A 89 -9.07 -13.65 25.97
N VAL A 90 -8.65 -14.49 25.02
CA VAL A 90 -7.84 -14.05 23.88
C VAL A 90 -8.66 -13.14 22.94
N ALA A 91 -9.93 -13.43 22.72
CA ALA A 91 -10.83 -12.57 21.95
C ALA A 91 -11.06 -11.21 22.63
N MET A 92 -11.21 -11.18 23.96
CA MET A 92 -11.21 -9.93 24.74
C MET A 92 -9.89 -9.16 24.57
N GLY A 93 -8.75 -9.86 24.61
CA GLY A 93 -7.44 -9.26 24.33
C GLY A 93 -7.36 -8.59 22.97
N ALA A 94 -7.97 -9.19 21.94
CA ALA A 94 -8.07 -8.59 20.61
C ALA A 94 -8.87 -7.27 20.63
N GLN A 95 -9.94 -7.17 21.45
CA GLN A 95 -10.69 -5.92 21.61
C GLN A 95 -9.89 -4.84 22.36
N VAL A 96 -9.10 -5.23 23.37
CA VAL A 96 -8.15 -4.30 24.01
C VAL A 96 -7.17 -3.75 22.98
N VAL A 97 -6.54 -4.63 22.18
CA VAL A 97 -5.60 -4.23 21.13
C VAL A 97 -6.27 -3.32 20.10
N ASN A 98 -7.47 -3.65 19.64
CA ASN A 98 -8.24 -2.84 18.70
C ASN A 98 -8.50 -1.42 19.23
N ARG A 99 -8.85 -1.30 20.51
CA ARG A 99 -9.10 -0.02 21.18
C ARG A 99 -7.82 0.80 21.43
N MET A 100 -6.67 0.13 21.59
CA MET A 100 -5.40 0.79 21.91
C MET A 100 -4.59 1.18 20.66
N ILE A 101 -4.56 0.33 19.64
CA ILE A 101 -3.71 0.50 18.45
C ILE A 101 -4.47 1.19 17.29
N SER A 102 -5.78 1.48 17.46
CA SER A 102 -6.64 2.22 16.50
C SER A 102 -6.46 1.81 15.03
N SER A 103 -6.05 0.58 14.78
CA SER A 103 -5.86 0.02 13.45
C SER A 103 -6.15 -1.46 13.49
N ALA A 104 -6.89 -1.95 12.49
CA ALA A 104 -7.17 -3.37 12.35
C ALA A 104 -5.88 -4.19 12.21
N GLN A 105 -4.81 -3.59 11.67
CA GLN A 105 -3.47 -4.21 11.61
C GLN A 105 -2.95 -4.62 12.99
N GLY A 106 -3.23 -3.86 14.05
CA GLY A 106 -2.86 -4.24 15.41
C GLY A 106 -3.47 -5.58 15.83
N VAL A 107 -4.72 -5.84 15.42
CA VAL A 107 -5.41 -7.10 15.73
C VAL A 107 -4.86 -8.27 14.92
N TYR A 108 -4.46 -8.06 13.66
CA TYR A 108 -3.74 -9.09 12.89
C TYR A 108 -2.38 -9.43 13.52
N ASN A 109 -1.63 -8.41 13.98
CA ASN A 109 -0.34 -8.63 14.66
C ASN A 109 -0.53 -9.36 16.00
N TRP A 110 -1.57 -9.02 16.75
CA TRP A 110 -2.00 -9.74 17.96
C TRP A 110 -2.31 -11.20 17.67
N THR A 111 -3.11 -11.46 16.63
CA THR A 111 -3.50 -12.81 16.22
C THR A 111 -2.27 -13.65 15.89
N GLY A 112 -1.35 -13.13 15.08
CA GLY A 112 -0.08 -13.79 14.79
C GLY A 112 0.73 -14.09 16.06
N SER A 113 0.87 -13.10 16.95
CA SER A 113 1.64 -13.25 18.20
C SER A 113 1.03 -14.29 19.16
N VAL A 114 -0.30 -14.40 19.17
CA VAL A 114 -1.03 -15.44 19.91
C VAL A 114 -0.80 -16.81 19.29
N TYR A 115 -0.91 -16.91 17.96
CA TYR A 115 -0.67 -18.16 17.24
C TYR A 115 0.75 -18.69 17.40
N ASP A 116 1.75 -17.82 17.47
CA ASP A 116 3.14 -18.19 17.79
C ASP A 116 3.28 -18.82 19.18
N LYS A 117 2.36 -18.49 20.11
CA LYS A 117 2.36 -18.96 21.50
C LYS A 117 1.18 -19.90 21.83
N ILE A 118 0.47 -20.39 20.82
CA ILE A 118 -0.79 -21.13 20.97
C ILE A 118 -0.69 -22.32 21.93
N ASP A 119 0.45 -23.03 21.91
CA ASP A 119 0.68 -24.21 22.75
C ASP A 119 0.69 -23.87 24.25
N THR A 120 1.21 -22.68 24.59
CA THR A 120 1.23 -22.16 25.98
C THR A 120 -0.17 -21.75 26.46
N LEU A 121 -1.09 -21.52 25.53
CA LEU A 121 -2.48 -21.15 25.79
C LEU A 121 -3.44 -22.33 25.60
N SER A 122 -2.93 -23.54 25.41
CA SER A 122 -3.74 -24.75 25.27
C SER A 122 -4.42 -25.15 26.59
N ASN A 123 -5.51 -25.91 26.50
CA ASN A 123 -6.24 -26.40 27.69
C ASN A 123 -5.35 -27.16 28.66
N THR A 124 -4.41 -27.96 28.13
CA THR A 124 -3.47 -28.76 28.92
C THR A 124 -2.45 -27.87 29.61
N ALA A 125 -1.82 -26.95 28.86
CA ALA A 125 -0.81 -26.04 29.41
C ALA A 125 -1.38 -25.15 30.53
N THR A 126 -2.63 -24.72 30.41
CA THR A 126 -3.25 -23.81 31.36
C THR A 126 -4.17 -24.49 32.39
N LYS A 127 -4.15 -25.83 32.47
CA LYS A 127 -5.08 -26.61 33.30
C LYS A 127 -5.12 -26.13 34.76
N SER A 128 -3.96 -25.85 35.34
CA SER A 128 -3.81 -25.42 36.75
C SER A 128 -3.70 -23.90 36.92
N MET A 129 -3.84 -23.12 35.85
CA MET A 129 -3.65 -21.66 35.90
C MET A 129 -4.95 -20.95 36.26
N SER A 130 -4.84 -19.85 37.00
CA SER A 130 -5.94 -18.92 37.24
C SER A 130 -6.12 -17.98 36.05
N GLU A 131 -7.31 -17.39 35.94
CA GLU A 131 -7.60 -16.39 34.90
C GLU A 131 -6.64 -15.20 34.95
N ILE A 132 -6.28 -14.73 36.16
CA ILE A 132 -5.31 -13.62 36.34
C ILE A 132 -3.93 -13.99 35.76
N GLN A 133 -3.49 -15.24 35.93
CA GLN A 133 -2.23 -15.69 35.34
C GLN A 133 -2.31 -15.71 33.81
N ILE A 134 -3.44 -16.11 33.24
CA ILE A 134 -3.67 -16.08 31.78
C ILE A 134 -3.69 -14.64 31.26
N ILE A 135 -4.43 -13.74 31.92
CA ILE A 135 -4.47 -12.32 31.56
C ILE A 135 -3.06 -11.71 31.64
N SER A 136 -2.25 -12.09 32.62
CA SER A 136 -0.85 -11.69 32.73
C SER A 136 -0.02 -12.18 31.53
N MET A 137 -0.16 -13.44 31.12
CA MET A 137 0.51 -13.97 29.92
C MET A 137 0.08 -13.23 28.66
N LEU A 138 -1.22 -12.95 28.50
CA LEU A 138 -1.75 -12.15 27.38
C LEU A 138 -1.18 -10.73 27.39
N GLY A 139 -0.98 -10.15 28.57
CA GLY A 139 -0.29 -8.87 28.73
C GLY A 139 1.18 -8.90 28.27
N ASP A 140 1.89 -10.03 28.42
CA ASP A 140 3.24 -10.20 27.86
C ASP A 140 3.23 -10.28 26.33
N ILE A 141 2.18 -10.88 25.73
CA ILE A 141 1.98 -10.88 24.28
C ILE A 141 1.72 -9.45 23.80
N ALA A 142 0.85 -8.72 24.47
CA ALA A 142 0.51 -7.33 24.13
C ALA A 142 1.71 -6.38 24.28
N ALA A 143 2.60 -6.64 25.24
CA ALA A 143 3.86 -5.90 25.39
C ALA A 143 4.76 -5.99 24.17
N GLY A 144 4.78 -7.14 23.48
CA GLY A 144 5.48 -7.30 22.20
C GLY A 144 4.95 -6.41 21.08
N LEU A 145 3.72 -5.90 21.21
CA LEU A 145 3.09 -4.96 20.28
C LEU A 145 3.20 -3.49 20.72
N GLY A 146 3.97 -3.22 21.77
CA GLY A 146 4.14 -1.88 22.33
C GLY A 146 3.06 -1.45 23.31
N ILE A 147 2.14 -2.34 23.72
CA ILE A 147 1.14 -2.04 24.75
C ILE A 147 1.70 -2.39 26.13
N GLN A 148 1.81 -1.43 27.04
CA GLN A 148 2.30 -1.71 28.39
C GLN A 148 1.45 -2.81 29.08
N LYS A 149 2.11 -3.85 29.59
CA LYS A 149 1.46 -5.00 30.25
C LYS A 149 0.43 -4.60 31.31
N SER A 150 0.78 -3.68 32.20
CA SER A 150 -0.12 -3.19 33.26
C SER A 150 -1.37 -2.52 32.69
N VAL A 151 -1.23 -1.72 31.64
CA VAL A 151 -2.36 -1.08 30.94
C VAL A 151 -3.24 -2.12 30.26
N PHE A 152 -2.65 -3.12 29.60
CA PHE A 152 -3.40 -4.21 28.98
C PHE A 152 -4.21 -4.99 30.03
N VAL A 153 -3.58 -5.40 31.14
CA VAL A 153 -4.23 -6.14 32.24
C VAL A 153 -5.37 -5.30 32.84
N GLN A 154 -5.17 -4.00 33.03
CA GLN A 154 -6.23 -3.11 33.51
C GLN A 154 -7.40 -3.04 32.52
N LYS A 155 -7.13 -2.94 31.22
CA LYS A 155 -8.16 -2.88 30.16
C LYS A 155 -8.91 -4.20 29.97
N MET A 156 -8.31 -5.33 30.30
CA MET A 156 -9.01 -6.63 30.31
C MET A 156 -10.15 -6.68 31.33
N ALA A 157 -10.13 -5.83 32.36
CA ALA A 157 -11.20 -5.71 33.34
C ALA A 157 -12.31 -4.71 32.94
N ASP A 158 -12.19 -4.04 31.78
CA ASP A 158 -13.19 -3.10 31.28
C ASP A 158 -14.45 -3.85 30.80
N PRO A 159 -15.65 -3.56 31.34
CA PRO A 159 -16.89 -4.23 30.91
C PRO A 159 -17.18 -4.10 29.41
N LEU A 160 -16.74 -3.01 28.78
CA LEU A 160 -16.94 -2.80 27.34
C LEU A 160 -16.13 -3.77 26.48
N VAL A 161 -15.00 -4.27 26.99
CA VAL A 161 -14.16 -5.26 26.30
C VAL A 161 -14.85 -6.62 26.27
N ASP A 162 -15.44 -7.02 27.40
CA ASP A 162 -16.28 -8.23 27.47
C ASP A 162 -17.51 -8.10 26.57
N GLU A 163 -18.20 -6.95 26.63
CA GLU A 163 -19.37 -6.68 25.79
C GLU A 163 -19.03 -6.77 24.29
N ASP A 164 -17.98 -6.08 23.83
CA ASP A 164 -17.55 -6.13 22.41
C ASP A 164 -17.22 -7.56 21.97
N ALA A 165 -16.52 -8.34 22.81
CA ALA A 165 -16.19 -9.73 22.51
C ALA A 165 -17.45 -10.62 22.40
N ARG A 166 -18.44 -10.41 23.27
CA ARG A 166 -19.74 -11.10 23.19
C ARG A 166 -20.53 -10.69 21.96
N VAL A 167 -20.53 -9.41 21.61
CA VAL A 167 -21.23 -8.89 20.43
C VAL A 167 -20.64 -9.47 19.16
N GLU A 168 -19.31 -9.50 19.04
CA GLU A 168 -18.60 -10.17 17.95
C GLU A 168 -18.98 -11.66 17.88
N TRP A 169 -18.90 -12.39 18.99
CA TRP A 169 -19.28 -13.81 19.04
C TRP A 169 -20.73 -14.04 18.61
N LYS A 170 -21.68 -13.28 19.15
CA LYS A 170 -23.09 -13.41 18.76
C LYS A 170 -23.29 -13.08 17.29
N TYR A 171 -22.61 -12.07 16.75
CA TYR A 171 -22.63 -11.74 15.34
C TYR A 171 -22.15 -12.92 14.49
N THR A 172 -21.05 -13.57 14.85
CA THR A 172 -20.59 -14.76 14.10
C THR A 172 -21.63 -15.90 14.12
N CYS A 173 -22.31 -16.13 15.25
CA CYS A 173 -23.40 -17.10 15.35
C CYS A 173 -24.59 -16.76 14.42
N THR A 174 -24.96 -15.49 14.29
CA THR A 174 -26.06 -15.09 13.37
C THR A 174 -25.70 -15.24 11.90
N ARG A 175 -24.41 -15.44 11.56
CA ARG A 175 -23.95 -15.78 10.21
C ARG A 175 -23.97 -17.29 9.92
N GLY A 176 -24.50 -18.11 10.84
CA GLY A 176 -24.54 -19.57 10.69
C GLY A 176 -23.20 -20.26 10.89
N ILE A 177 -22.23 -19.57 11.50
CA ILE A 177 -20.90 -20.11 11.79
C ILE A 177 -20.97 -20.97 13.05
N SER A 178 -20.48 -22.20 12.94
CA SER A 178 -20.54 -23.22 14.00
C SER A 178 -19.17 -23.82 14.36
N GLY A 179 -18.14 -23.48 13.59
CA GLY A 179 -16.78 -23.99 13.75
C GLY A 179 -15.73 -22.96 13.33
N THR A 180 -14.45 -23.32 13.49
CA THR A 180 -13.30 -22.51 13.11
C THR A 180 -12.17 -23.39 12.55
N PRO A 181 -11.51 -22.98 11.45
CA PRO A 181 -11.84 -21.83 10.62
C PRO A 181 -13.10 -22.10 9.78
N MET A 182 -13.87 -21.06 9.51
CA MET A 182 -14.95 -21.06 8.51
C MET A 182 -14.87 -19.77 7.71
N PHE A 183 -15.41 -19.79 6.49
CA PHE A 183 -15.25 -18.69 5.56
C PHE A 183 -16.52 -18.39 4.80
N THR A 184 -16.71 -17.12 4.47
CA THR A 184 -17.70 -16.69 3.49
C THR A 184 -17.06 -15.85 2.40
N ILE A 185 -17.50 -16.04 1.16
CA ILE A 185 -17.19 -15.15 0.03
C ILE A 185 -18.47 -14.42 -0.35
N ASN A 186 -18.45 -13.08 -0.30
CA ASN A 186 -19.62 -12.23 -0.55
C ASN A 186 -20.85 -12.72 0.23
N ASP A 187 -20.65 -12.97 1.53
CA ASP A 187 -21.68 -13.44 2.48
C ASP A 187 -22.25 -14.85 2.21
N VAL A 188 -21.67 -15.62 1.28
CA VAL A 188 -21.99 -17.04 1.04
C VAL A 188 -20.94 -17.94 1.68
N ILE A 189 -21.37 -18.90 2.50
CA ILE A 189 -20.46 -19.89 3.12
C ILE A 189 -19.79 -20.72 2.03
N VAL A 190 -18.47 -20.87 2.14
CA VAL A 190 -17.67 -21.72 1.24
C VAL A 190 -17.11 -22.91 2.00
N ALA A 191 -17.05 -24.07 1.34
CA ALA A 191 -16.48 -25.30 1.89
C ALA A 191 -14.95 -25.30 1.83
N ALA A 192 -14.34 -24.21 2.32
CA ALA A 192 -12.89 -24.09 2.48
C ALA A 192 -12.48 -24.53 3.89
N ASP A 193 -11.30 -25.11 3.99
CA ASP A 193 -10.71 -25.60 5.24
C ASP A 193 -9.29 -25.02 5.43
N ALA A 194 -8.62 -25.43 6.52
CA ALA A 194 -7.32 -24.88 6.88
C ALA A 194 -6.19 -25.22 5.90
N SER A 195 -6.34 -26.30 5.13
CA SER A 195 -5.33 -26.80 4.19
C SER A 195 -5.36 -26.10 2.83
N TRP A 196 -6.39 -25.28 2.56
CA TRP A 196 -6.56 -24.60 1.29
C TRP A 196 -5.36 -23.72 0.97
N SER A 197 -4.73 -23.99 -0.17
CA SER A 197 -3.64 -23.18 -0.69
C SER A 197 -4.15 -21.88 -1.33
N LEU A 198 -3.25 -20.94 -1.59
CA LEU A 198 -3.59 -19.75 -2.39
C LEU A 198 -4.22 -20.13 -3.74
N GLU A 199 -3.76 -21.21 -4.37
CA GLU A 199 -4.30 -21.65 -5.66
C GLU A 199 -5.73 -22.17 -5.54
N ASP A 200 -6.08 -22.83 -4.44
CA ASP A 200 -7.45 -23.31 -4.21
C ASP A 200 -8.41 -22.15 -3.99
N TRP A 201 -7.99 -21.12 -3.26
CA TRP A 201 -8.73 -19.86 -3.15
C TRP A 201 -8.94 -19.20 -4.52
N ARG A 202 -7.90 -19.16 -5.35
CA ARG A 202 -7.96 -18.57 -6.69
C ARG A 202 -8.95 -19.27 -7.61
N LYS A 203 -9.04 -20.61 -7.57
CA LYS A 203 -10.03 -21.38 -8.35
C LYS A 203 -11.47 -20.96 -8.08
N VAL A 204 -11.79 -20.47 -6.88
CA VAL A 204 -13.12 -19.99 -6.51
C VAL A 204 -13.30 -18.50 -6.80
N ILE A 205 -12.27 -17.70 -6.55
CA ILE A 205 -12.36 -16.23 -6.63
C ILE A 205 -12.18 -15.71 -8.06
N ASP A 206 -11.23 -16.22 -8.83
CA ASP A 206 -10.92 -15.73 -10.19
C ASP A 206 -12.15 -15.76 -11.13
N PRO A 207 -13.01 -16.81 -11.13
CA PRO A 207 -14.23 -16.82 -11.93
C PRO A 207 -15.24 -15.72 -11.56
N LEU A 208 -15.27 -15.25 -10.30
CA LEU A 208 -16.16 -14.16 -9.87
C LEU A 208 -15.74 -12.81 -10.45
N LEU A 209 -14.49 -12.71 -10.90
CA LEU A 209 -13.89 -11.49 -11.41
C LEU A 209 -13.90 -11.44 -12.95
N SER A 210 -14.32 -12.51 -13.63
CA SER A 210 -14.19 -12.67 -15.08
C SER A 210 -14.95 -11.62 -15.90
N ASN A 211 -16.02 -11.02 -15.36
CA ASN A 211 -16.81 -9.97 -16.02
C ASN A 211 -16.49 -8.55 -15.50
N ASN A 212 -15.51 -8.41 -14.61
CA ASN A 212 -15.17 -7.13 -14.02
C ASN A 212 -14.12 -6.41 -14.88
N THR A 213 -14.54 -5.35 -15.59
CA THR A 213 -13.68 -4.53 -16.48
C THR A 213 -12.46 -3.94 -15.75
N SER A 214 -12.57 -3.67 -14.44
CA SER A 214 -11.44 -3.21 -13.61
C SER A 214 -10.41 -4.33 -13.35
N TYR A 215 -10.85 -5.57 -13.21
CA TYR A 215 -9.96 -6.74 -13.08
C TYR A 215 -9.32 -7.12 -14.43
N GLN A 216 -10.09 -7.10 -15.51
CA GLN A 216 -9.59 -7.37 -16.86
C GLN A 216 -8.59 -6.30 -17.37
N SER A 217 -8.81 -5.02 -17.04
CA SER A 217 -7.87 -3.93 -17.39
C SER A 217 -6.56 -3.98 -16.58
N PHE A 218 -6.57 -4.63 -15.41
CA PHE A 218 -5.38 -4.84 -14.59
C PHE A 218 -4.52 -6.00 -15.13
N HIS A 219 -5.14 -7.14 -15.47
CA HIS A 219 -4.43 -8.30 -16.04
C HIS A 219 -3.87 -8.08 -17.44
N SER A 220 -4.51 -7.24 -18.26
CA SER A 220 -4.04 -6.91 -19.62
C SER A 220 -2.76 -6.06 -19.66
N THR A 221 -2.30 -5.51 -18.53
CA THR A 221 -1.10 -4.66 -18.47
C THR A 221 0.17 -5.36 -17.95
N GLY A 222 0.08 -6.62 -17.53
CA GLY A 222 1.21 -7.36 -16.95
C GLY A 222 1.54 -6.99 -15.49
N CYS A 223 0.72 -6.15 -14.84
CA CYS A 223 0.88 -5.83 -13.43
C CYS A 223 0.36 -6.95 -12.52
N LYS A 224 1.11 -7.24 -11.45
CA LYS A 224 0.72 -8.23 -10.43
C LYS A 224 -0.32 -7.63 -9.49
N ILE A 225 -1.30 -8.42 -9.11
CA ILE A 225 -2.37 -7.95 -8.23
C ILE A 225 -1.74 -7.54 -6.86
N GLY A 226 -2.22 -6.44 -6.27
CA GLY A 226 -1.58 -5.77 -5.12
C GLY A 226 -0.57 -4.67 -5.47
N THR A 227 -0.39 -4.36 -6.77
CA THR A 227 0.42 -3.22 -7.24
C THR A 227 -0.45 -2.04 -7.68
N THR A 228 0.03 -0.82 -7.49
CA THR A 228 -0.55 0.40 -8.06
C THR A 228 -0.08 0.56 -9.50
N LYS A 229 -1.02 0.69 -10.45
CA LYS A 229 -0.73 1.00 -11.84
C LYS A 229 -0.29 2.46 -11.97
N CYS A 230 0.89 2.70 -12.52
CA CYS A 230 1.41 4.04 -12.70
C CYS A 230 1.78 4.29 -14.16
N GLU A 231 1.03 5.19 -14.78
CA GLU A 231 1.30 5.67 -16.13
C GLU A 231 2.21 6.89 -16.02
N TYR A 232 3.48 6.72 -16.38
CA TYR A 232 4.49 7.77 -16.25
C TYR A 232 4.76 8.50 -17.58
N LEU A 233 4.29 7.94 -18.70
CA LEU A 233 4.17 8.55 -20.03
C LEU A 233 2.94 7.95 -20.74
N PRO A 234 2.32 8.62 -21.73
CA PRO A 234 1.20 8.07 -22.49
C PRO A 234 1.51 6.67 -23.05
N GLY A 235 0.77 5.66 -22.59
CA GLY A 235 0.95 4.27 -22.98
C GLY A 235 2.14 3.53 -22.34
N LYS A 236 2.84 4.14 -21.38
CA LYS A 236 3.92 3.49 -20.60
C LYS A 236 3.49 3.30 -19.15
N ILE A 237 3.19 2.05 -18.82
CA ILE A 237 2.64 1.62 -17.54
C ILE A 237 3.72 0.83 -16.78
N GLU A 238 3.97 1.20 -15.52
CA GLU A 238 4.77 0.41 -14.57
C GLU A 238 3.92 0.11 -13.31
N CYS A 239 4.29 -0.93 -12.57
CA CYS A 239 3.52 -1.46 -11.45
C CYS A 239 4.31 -1.22 -10.16
N CYS A 240 3.75 -0.47 -9.20
CA CYS A 240 4.41 -0.14 -7.93
C CYS A 240 3.83 -0.92 -6.75
N THR A 241 4.65 -1.27 -5.77
CA THR A 241 4.28 -1.97 -4.53
C THR A 241 4.14 -1.02 -3.33
N LYS A 242 3.61 -1.53 -2.21
CA LYS A 242 3.39 -0.75 -0.98
C LYS A 242 4.71 -0.21 -0.42
N GLY A 243 4.86 1.12 -0.38
CA GLY A 243 6.08 1.83 0.05
C GLY A 243 6.91 2.42 -1.09
N GLU A 244 6.58 2.10 -2.35
CA GLU A 244 7.20 2.72 -3.53
C GLU A 244 6.44 3.99 -3.93
N ALA A 245 7.14 5.12 -4.04
CA ALA A 245 6.57 6.35 -4.57
C ALA A 245 6.66 6.35 -6.10
N CYS A 246 5.52 6.26 -6.77
CA CYS A 246 5.43 6.44 -8.21
C CYS A 246 5.30 7.94 -8.47
N ILE A 247 6.43 8.63 -8.52
CA ILE A 247 6.45 10.06 -8.76
C ILE A 247 6.39 10.27 -10.28
N PRO A 248 5.27 10.77 -10.85
CA PRO A 248 5.29 11.32 -12.21
C PRO A 248 6.26 12.50 -12.21
N ASN A 249 7.08 12.63 -13.24
CA ASN A 249 8.18 13.59 -13.32
C ASN A 249 7.73 15.02 -12.92
N ILE A 250 8.09 15.47 -11.72
CA ILE A 250 7.79 16.81 -11.20
C ILE A 250 9.04 17.66 -11.42
N TYR A 251 9.11 18.36 -12.56
CA TYR A 251 9.87 19.61 -12.59
C TYR A 251 8.89 20.75 -12.36
N SER A 252 8.84 21.21 -11.10
CA SER A 252 8.19 22.44 -10.71
C SER A 252 9.00 23.62 -11.25
N SER A 253 8.33 24.51 -11.97
CA SER A 253 8.75 25.89 -12.10
C SER A 253 7.56 26.76 -11.68
N ALA A 254 7.57 27.26 -10.45
CA ALA A 254 7.14 28.62 -10.11
C ALA A 254 7.07 28.83 -8.59
N LYS A 255 7.62 29.96 -8.20
CA LYS A 255 7.50 30.66 -6.92
C LYS A 255 6.10 30.56 -6.30
N TYR A 256 6.04 30.16 -5.03
CA TYR A 256 5.00 30.59 -4.10
C TYR A 256 5.70 31.28 -2.92
N GLU A 257 5.71 32.62 -2.96
CA GLU A 257 5.70 33.42 -1.75
C GLU A 257 4.26 33.51 -1.26
N THR A 258 4.09 33.42 0.06
CA THR A 258 2.89 33.75 0.85
C THR A 258 1.68 32.80 0.79
N LEU A 259 1.74 31.72 1.59
CA LEU A 259 0.69 31.32 2.53
C LEU A 259 1.29 30.28 3.50
N ALA A 260 1.08 30.51 4.80
CA ALA A 260 1.79 29.90 5.91
C ALA A 260 1.94 28.36 5.81
N THR A 261 3.18 27.92 5.95
CA THR A 261 3.64 26.53 6.01
C THR A 261 3.18 25.84 7.29
N PRO A 262 2.75 24.57 7.23
CA PRO A 262 3.24 23.56 8.13
C PRO A 262 4.45 22.89 7.47
N PHE A 263 5.59 23.04 8.14
CA PHE A 263 6.82 22.27 7.95
C PHE A 263 6.61 20.87 7.34
N CYS A 264 7.34 20.55 6.27
CA CYS A 264 7.73 19.17 5.97
C CYS A 264 9.26 19.14 5.84
N PRO A 265 9.96 18.36 6.69
CA PRO A 265 11.40 18.42 6.88
C PRO A 265 12.21 17.86 5.70
N ASP A 266 13.45 18.31 5.59
CA ASP A 266 14.51 17.90 4.64
C ASP A 266 14.95 16.42 4.74
N ILE A 267 14.03 15.47 4.80
CA ILE A 267 14.36 14.04 4.93
C ILE A 267 13.48 13.19 4.01
N PHE A 268 13.86 13.11 2.73
CA PHE A 268 13.73 11.87 1.97
C PHE A 268 15.11 11.48 1.42
N PRO A 269 15.85 10.61 2.14
CA PRO A 269 17.18 10.18 1.79
C PRO A 269 17.09 9.06 0.76
N SER A 270 17.82 9.17 -0.37
CA SER A 270 18.26 8.07 -1.25
C SER A 270 17.19 7.01 -1.61
N LYS A 271 16.77 6.93 -2.88
CA LYS A 271 15.87 5.84 -3.34
C LYS A 271 16.50 4.48 -3.01
N SER A 272 15.70 3.45 -2.77
CA SER A 272 16.18 2.12 -2.40
C SER A 272 17.11 1.50 -3.47
N GLY A 273 18.09 0.70 -3.04
CA GLY A 273 19.09 0.05 -3.92
C GLY A 273 20.44 0.77 -3.97
N ALA A 274 21.47 0.05 -4.42
CA ALA A 274 22.85 0.55 -4.53
C ALA A 274 23.22 0.83 -5.99
N CYS A 275 23.85 1.99 -6.25
CA CYS A 275 24.47 2.23 -7.55
C CYS A 275 25.69 1.30 -7.73
N PRO A 276 26.00 0.89 -8.97
CA PRO A 276 27.21 0.14 -9.26
C PRO A 276 28.45 0.98 -8.91
N GLN A 277 29.45 0.36 -8.30
CA GLN A 277 30.74 1.01 -8.03
C GLN A 277 31.52 1.07 -9.35
N LEU A 278 31.80 2.29 -9.84
CA LEU A 278 32.54 2.49 -11.10
C LEU A 278 33.82 3.32 -10.85
N PRO A 279 34.96 2.96 -11.47
CA PRO A 279 36.19 3.72 -11.35
C PRO A 279 36.10 5.05 -12.12
N VAL A 280 36.26 6.18 -11.42
CA VAL A 280 36.31 7.53 -12.00
C VAL A 280 37.78 7.89 -12.28
N TRP A 281 38.13 8.18 -13.54
CA TRP A 281 39.52 8.48 -13.91
C TRP A 281 39.92 9.94 -13.68
N THR A 282 39.13 10.93 -14.11
CA THR A 282 39.33 12.36 -13.76
C THR A 282 38.02 13.17 -13.84
N PRO A 283 37.88 14.28 -13.08
CA PRO A 283 36.75 15.22 -13.20
C PRO A 283 36.80 16.14 -14.44
N CYS A 284 37.87 16.12 -15.22
CA CYS A 284 38.11 17.08 -16.30
C CYS A 284 37.41 16.70 -17.62
N ASP A 285 36.89 15.48 -17.76
CA ASP A 285 36.16 15.00 -18.95
C ASP A 285 34.65 15.32 -18.91
N CYS A 286 34.25 16.19 -17.98
CA CYS A 286 32.85 16.37 -17.59
C CYS A 286 32.24 17.54 -18.38
N ARG A 287 31.77 17.25 -19.60
CA ARG A 287 30.97 18.20 -20.41
C ARG A 287 29.58 18.37 -19.80
N LEU A 288 29.01 19.58 -19.87
CA LEU A 288 27.69 19.92 -19.30
C LEU A 288 26.52 19.04 -19.82
N GLY A 289 26.65 18.39 -20.98
CA GLY A 289 25.66 17.46 -21.55
C GLY A 289 25.74 16.00 -21.06
N ASN A 290 26.71 15.68 -20.20
CA ASN A 290 26.92 14.31 -19.68
C ASN A 290 26.22 14.03 -18.34
N ILE A 291 25.53 15.03 -17.77
CA ILE A 291 24.83 14.95 -16.47
C ILE A 291 23.33 14.95 -16.74
N TRP A 292 22.70 13.78 -16.70
CA TRP A 292 21.27 13.62 -17.02
C TRP A 292 20.40 13.67 -15.76
N CYS A 293 21.02 13.52 -14.59
CA CYS A 293 20.42 13.65 -13.28
C CYS A 293 21.51 14.11 -12.28
N LYS A 294 21.14 14.79 -11.19
CA LYS A 294 22.08 15.21 -10.13
C LYS A 294 21.77 14.52 -8.80
N LYS A 295 20.51 14.15 -8.58
CA LYS A 295 20.00 13.49 -7.38
C LYS A 295 18.97 12.43 -7.79
N ASP A 296 18.69 11.47 -6.92
CA ASP A 296 17.69 10.43 -7.18
C ASP A 296 16.30 11.00 -7.52
N ILE A 297 15.96 12.17 -6.99
CA ILE A 297 14.70 12.87 -7.28
C ILE A 297 14.58 13.32 -8.75
N ASP A 298 15.70 13.53 -9.44
CA ASP A 298 15.70 13.89 -10.87
C ASP A 298 15.34 12.69 -11.76
N CYS A 299 15.29 11.49 -11.18
CA CYS A 299 15.02 10.26 -11.90
C CYS A 299 13.58 9.80 -11.72
N PRO A 300 12.94 9.23 -12.76
CA PRO A 300 11.57 8.76 -12.68
C PRO A 300 11.46 7.48 -11.85
N ALA A 301 10.31 7.29 -11.19
CA ALA A 301 9.95 6.06 -10.48
C ALA A 301 11.07 5.55 -9.54
N ARG A 302 11.43 4.25 -9.61
CA ARG A 302 12.48 3.62 -8.79
C ARG A 302 13.91 3.82 -9.29
N GLN A 303 14.12 4.60 -10.34
CA GLN A 303 15.46 4.81 -10.89
C GLN A 303 16.27 5.72 -9.98
N LYS A 304 17.51 5.30 -9.67
CA LYS A 304 18.50 6.11 -8.95
C LYS A 304 19.32 6.92 -9.93
N CYS A 305 19.76 8.09 -9.50
CA CYS A 305 20.75 8.85 -10.25
C CYS A 305 22.13 8.25 -9.98
N CYS A 306 22.57 7.38 -10.88
CA CYS A 306 23.84 6.67 -10.72
C CYS A 306 24.87 7.19 -11.72
N SER A 307 26.13 7.19 -11.30
CA SER A 307 27.24 7.30 -12.24
C SER A 307 27.23 6.08 -13.15
N TYR A 308 27.37 6.28 -14.47
CA TYR A 308 27.32 5.20 -15.45
C TYR A 308 28.42 5.31 -16.50
N GLY A 309 29.11 4.19 -16.75
CA GLY A 309 30.29 4.15 -17.62
C GLY A 309 31.51 4.84 -17.00
N CYS A 310 32.44 5.28 -17.84
CA CYS A 310 33.71 5.90 -17.40
C CYS A 310 33.59 7.43 -17.40
N GLY A 311 33.90 8.10 -16.27
CA GLY A 311 33.86 9.57 -16.10
C GLY A 311 32.67 10.08 -15.25
N CYS A 312 32.40 11.39 -15.20
CA CYS A 312 31.29 11.98 -14.41
C CYS A 312 29.88 11.81 -15.02
N ARG A 313 29.62 10.79 -15.84
CA ARG A 313 28.30 10.63 -16.48
C ARG A 313 27.30 10.16 -15.43
N SER A 314 26.19 10.86 -15.25
CA SER A 314 25.09 10.44 -14.39
C SER A 314 23.84 10.22 -15.22
N MET A 315 23.14 9.12 -14.97
CA MET A 315 21.84 8.83 -15.58
C MET A 315 20.94 8.04 -14.63
N CYS A 316 19.67 7.98 -14.97
CA CYS A 316 18.67 7.29 -14.19
C CYS A 316 18.71 5.79 -14.48
N ILE A 317 19.01 4.98 -13.46
CA ILE A 317 19.17 3.53 -13.61
C ILE A 317 18.36 2.78 -12.57
N ILE A 318 17.85 1.61 -12.96
CA ILE A 318 17.23 0.64 -12.05
C ILE A 318 18.35 -0.19 -11.39
N PRO A 319 18.53 -0.15 -10.06
CA PRO A 319 19.62 -0.84 -9.36
C PRO A 319 19.73 -2.35 -9.65
N ASP A 320 18.61 -3.04 -9.87
CA ASP A 320 18.57 -4.50 -10.00
C ASP A 320 18.89 -5.05 -11.41
N LYS A 321 19.15 -4.18 -12.40
CA LYS A 321 19.26 -4.57 -13.82
C LYS A 321 20.66 -4.42 -14.44
N ILE A 322 21.71 -4.21 -13.65
CA ILE A 322 23.05 -3.94 -14.16
C ILE A 322 24.00 -5.13 -13.92
N PRO A 323 24.82 -5.53 -14.92
CA PRO A 323 25.94 -6.46 -14.71
C PRO A 323 26.93 -5.92 -13.66
N LYS A 324 27.39 -6.77 -12.73
CA LYS A 324 28.22 -6.38 -11.57
C LYS A 324 29.61 -5.80 -11.90
N GLN A 325 30.02 -5.74 -13.17
CA GLN A 325 31.32 -5.19 -13.59
C GLN A 325 31.22 -4.54 -14.98
N ILE A 326 31.45 -3.23 -15.05
CA ILE A 326 31.78 -2.53 -16.30
C ILE A 326 33.27 -2.23 -16.23
N GLU A 327 34.11 -2.95 -16.99
CA GLU A 327 35.55 -2.68 -17.06
C GLU A 327 35.82 -1.44 -17.94
N CYS A 328 36.32 -0.37 -17.32
CA CYS A 328 36.72 0.85 -18.02
C CYS A 328 38.17 0.76 -18.52
N LYS A 329 38.37 0.67 -19.84
CA LYS A 329 39.70 0.80 -20.47
C LYS A 329 40.05 2.29 -20.67
N LYS A 330 41.26 2.70 -20.28
CA LYS A 330 41.79 4.07 -20.51
C LYS A 330 41.75 4.41 -22.01
N PRO A 331 41.17 5.54 -22.46
CA PRO A 331 41.20 5.91 -23.87
C PRO A 331 42.61 6.37 -24.27
N PRO A 332 43.10 6.00 -25.47
CA PRO A 332 44.35 6.52 -26.00
C PRO A 332 44.21 8.02 -26.32
N ARG A 333 45.28 8.79 -26.08
CA ARG A 333 45.33 10.23 -26.36
C ARG A 333 45.22 10.46 -27.87
N SER A 334 44.13 11.12 -28.27
CA SER A 334 43.82 11.69 -29.59
C SER A 334 42.85 10.85 -30.45
N PHE A 335 41.57 11.24 -30.45
CA PHE A 335 40.65 10.92 -31.53
C PHE A 335 39.61 12.05 -31.65
N LYS A 336 39.48 12.61 -32.86
CA LYS A 336 38.49 13.64 -33.22
C LYS A 336 37.09 13.03 -33.18
N ILE A 337 36.10 13.79 -32.72
CA ILE A 337 34.70 13.36 -32.61
C ILE A 337 33.95 13.79 -33.87
N ASP A 338 33.44 12.83 -34.65
CA ASP A 338 32.28 13.06 -35.50
C ASP A 338 31.01 12.85 -34.66
N PRO A 339 30.00 13.75 -34.71
CA PRO A 339 28.85 13.69 -33.82
C PRO A 339 27.72 12.77 -34.34
N PRO A 340 27.12 11.91 -33.51
CA PRO A 340 25.80 11.33 -33.77
C PRO A 340 24.67 12.24 -33.24
N HIS A 341 23.62 12.34 -34.05
CA HIS A 341 22.46 13.23 -33.98
C HIS A 341 21.71 13.31 -32.63
N LEU A 342 21.55 14.54 -32.12
CA LEU A 342 20.54 14.95 -31.13
C LEU A 342 19.40 15.66 -31.90
N ILE A 343 18.14 15.25 -31.71
CA ILE A 343 16.98 15.95 -32.30
C ILE A 343 16.83 17.29 -31.60
N SER A 344 16.89 18.39 -32.36
CA SER A 344 16.82 19.74 -31.82
C SER A 344 15.42 20.03 -31.27
N PRO A 345 15.27 20.72 -30.12
CA PRO A 345 13.98 21.22 -29.63
C PRO A 345 13.18 21.96 -30.70
N CYS A 346 13.87 22.66 -31.60
CA CYS A 346 13.28 23.42 -32.71
C CYS A 346 12.63 22.55 -33.79
N GLN A 347 12.82 21.23 -33.75
CA GLN A 347 12.19 20.27 -34.66
C GLN A 347 10.93 19.64 -34.06
N LEU A 348 10.60 19.93 -32.81
CA LEU A 348 9.41 19.39 -32.12
C LEU A 348 8.17 20.26 -32.40
N PRO A 349 6.94 19.71 -32.36
CA PRO A 349 5.71 20.50 -32.53
C PRO A 349 5.37 21.35 -31.30
N LYS A 350 4.50 22.37 -31.39
CA LYS A 350 3.91 22.97 -30.17
C LYS A 350 3.03 21.97 -29.44
N LEU A 351 3.12 21.98 -28.11
CA LEU A 351 2.32 21.11 -27.26
C LEU A 351 1.66 21.89 -26.10
N PRO A 352 0.37 22.24 -26.21
CA PRO A 352 -0.39 22.91 -25.14
C PRO A 352 -0.44 22.12 -23.83
N GLY A 353 -0.43 20.79 -23.91
CA GLY A 353 -0.63 19.93 -22.74
C GLY A 353 -2.10 19.90 -22.25
N PRO A 354 -2.43 19.00 -21.31
CA PRO A 354 -3.80 18.71 -20.90
C PRO A 354 -4.33 19.66 -19.81
N CYS A 355 -3.46 20.43 -19.17
CA CYS A 355 -3.90 21.40 -18.16
C CYS A 355 -4.63 22.58 -18.80
N ILE A 356 -5.46 23.24 -18.02
CA ILE A 356 -6.43 24.24 -18.51
C ILE A 356 -6.01 25.70 -18.26
N ALA A 357 -4.80 25.93 -17.74
CA ALA A 357 -4.30 27.29 -17.62
C ALA A 357 -4.06 27.89 -19.02
N ALA A 358 -4.22 29.19 -19.16
CA ALA A 358 -4.02 29.88 -20.43
C ALA A 358 -2.69 30.64 -20.41
N LEU A 359 -1.57 29.93 -20.19
CA LEU A 359 -0.25 30.57 -20.11
C LEU A 359 0.28 30.85 -21.52
N PRO A 360 0.58 32.11 -21.89
CA PRO A 360 1.23 32.40 -23.16
C PRO A 360 2.68 31.88 -23.13
N ARG A 361 3.06 31.11 -24.16
CA ARG A 361 4.43 30.58 -24.35
C ARG A 361 4.83 30.71 -25.81
N TRP A 362 6.14 30.68 -26.07
CA TRP A 362 6.70 30.77 -27.41
C TRP A 362 7.13 29.39 -27.89
N TRP A 363 6.92 29.08 -29.17
CA TRP A 363 7.41 27.86 -29.81
C TRP A 363 7.95 28.21 -31.19
N TYR A 364 8.96 27.50 -31.65
CA TYR A 364 9.51 27.64 -32.99
C TYR A 364 8.68 26.83 -34.00
N SER A 365 8.05 27.52 -34.94
CA SER A 365 7.36 26.91 -36.05
C SER A 365 8.32 26.71 -37.22
N ALA A 366 8.73 25.47 -37.48
CA ALA A 366 9.55 25.15 -38.65
C ALA A 366 8.85 25.48 -39.98
N THR A 367 7.51 25.62 -39.97
CA THR A 367 6.72 25.98 -41.15
C THR A 367 6.81 27.47 -41.47
N SER A 368 6.75 28.35 -40.46
CA SER A 368 6.88 29.80 -40.65
C SER A 368 8.31 30.30 -40.48
N GLY A 369 9.21 29.45 -39.96
CA GLY A 369 10.59 29.77 -39.64
C GLY A 369 10.73 30.73 -38.46
N ARG A 370 9.69 30.90 -37.64
CA ARG A 370 9.62 31.94 -36.59
C ARG A 370 9.13 31.38 -35.26
N CYS A 371 9.47 32.10 -34.20
CA CYS A 371 8.91 31.89 -32.88
C CYS A 371 7.53 32.52 -32.78
N GLU A 372 6.52 31.70 -32.50
CA GLU A 372 5.12 32.11 -32.41
C GLU A 372 4.59 31.86 -30.99
N VAL A 373 3.59 32.62 -30.57
CA VAL A 373 2.91 32.39 -29.29
C VAL A 373 1.91 31.24 -29.43
N PHE A 374 1.84 30.39 -28.42
CA PHE A 374 0.77 29.41 -28.26
C PHE A 374 0.26 29.38 -26.82
N ARG A 375 -0.98 28.90 -26.65
CA ARG A 375 -1.57 28.71 -25.32
C ARG A 375 -1.04 27.42 -24.70
N TYR A 376 -0.25 27.55 -23.64
CA TYR A 376 0.22 26.45 -22.84
C TYR A 376 -0.68 26.25 -21.62
N GLY A 377 -1.18 25.03 -21.48
CA GLY A 377 -2.07 24.55 -20.43
C GLY A 377 -1.51 24.67 -19.01
N GLY A 378 -0.20 24.89 -18.87
CA GLY A 378 0.51 24.95 -17.59
C GLY A 378 1.14 23.62 -17.16
N CYS A 379 0.94 22.53 -17.89
CA CYS A 379 1.63 21.26 -17.67
C CYS A 379 1.83 20.46 -18.96
N CYS A 380 2.80 19.54 -18.96
CA CYS A 380 3.05 18.54 -20.00
C CYS A 380 3.26 19.08 -21.44
N GLY A 381 4.01 20.17 -21.59
CA GLY A 381 4.55 20.62 -22.88
C GLY A 381 5.81 19.85 -23.28
N ASN A 382 6.34 20.06 -24.50
CA ASN A 382 7.63 19.53 -24.92
C ASN A 382 8.71 20.64 -24.93
N ALA A 383 9.94 20.31 -25.35
CA ALA A 383 11.06 21.25 -25.32
C ALA A 383 10.94 22.42 -26.31
N ASN A 384 9.99 22.41 -27.25
CA ASN A 384 9.66 23.56 -28.08
C ASN A 384 8.63 24.47 -27.36
N ASN A 385 9.02 24.96 -26.19
CA ASN A 385 8.20 25.77 -25.30
C ASN A 385 9.11 26.71 -24.49
N PHE A 386 9.11 27.98 -24.88
CA PHE A 386 9.98 29.03 -24.35
C PHE A 386 9.16 30.08 -23.60
N LEU A 387 9.78 30.69 -22.60
CA LEU A 387 9.16 31.72 -21.76
C LEU A 387 9.04 33.07 -22.48
N SER A 388 10.02 33.40 -23.33
CA SER A 388 10.11 34.64 -24.09
C SER A 388 10.32 34.36 -25.58
N GLN A 389 10.09 35.38 -26.41
CA GLN A 389 10.37 35.31 -27.84
C GLN A 389 11.88 35.20 -28.07
N GLU A 390 12.66 35.97 -27.30
CA GLU A 390 14.11 36.05 -27.40
C GLU A 390 14.78 34.71 -27.11
N ASP A 391 14.32 33.97 -26.09
CA ASP A 391 14.87 32.64 -25.76
C ASP A 391 14.61 31.64 -26.90
N CYS A 392 13.42 31.71 -27.50
CA CYS A 392 13.06 30.87 -28.64
C CYS A 392 13.91 31.22 -29.87
N GLU A 393 14.06 32.51 -30.18
CA GLU A 393 14.83 32.97 -31.34
C GLU A 393 16.33 32.68 -31.16
N MET A 394 16.87 32.89 -29.95
CA MET A 394 18.26 32.55 -29.64
C MET A 394 18.52 31.06 -29.84
N GLN A 395 17.60 30.21 -29.39
CA GLN A 395 17.75 28.75 -29.46
C GLN A 395 17.51 28.18 -30.86
N CYS A 396 16.59 28.77 -31.64
CA CYS A 396 16.07 28.17 -32.88
C CYS A 396 16.28 28.99 -34.16
N VAL A 397 16.51 30.30 -34.06
CA VAL A 397 16.74 31.21 -35.20
C VAL A 397 18.22 31.61 -35.28
N GLY A 398 18.90 31.76 -34.14
CA GLY A 398 20.30 32.20 -34.03
C GLY A 398 21.38 31.25 -34.58
N GLY A 399 21.00 30.11 -35.15
CA GLY A 399 21.92 29.12 -35.75
C GLY A 399 22.22 29.33 -37.24
N HIS A 400 21.77 30.42 -37.86
CA HIS A 400 21.95 30.67 -39.31
C HIS A 400 22.62 32.00 -39.65
N LEU A 401 23.46 32.54 -38.77
CA LEU A 401 24.41 33.61 -39.11
C LEU A 401 25.80 33.32 -38.51
N LEU A 402 26.50 32.37 -39.11
CA LEU A 402 27.96 32.34 -39.18
C LEU A 402 28.35 32.03 -40.64
N THR A 403 28.37 33.08 -41.45
CA THR A 403 29.26 33.22 -42.61
C THR A 403 30.33 34.23 -42.27
#